data_AF-A0A536D2D7-F1
#
_entry.id   AF-A0A536D2D7-F1
#
_cell.length_a   1.000
_cell.length_b   1.000
_cell.length_c   1.000
_cell.angle_alpha   90.00
_cell.angle_beta   90.00
_cell.angle_gamma   90.00
#
_symmetry.space_group_name_H-M   'P 1'
#
loop_
_entity.id
_entity.type
_entity.pdbx_description
1 polymer ?
#
loop_
_entity_poly.entity_id
_entity_poly.type
_entity_poly.pdbx_seq_one_letter_code
_entity_poly.pdbx_strand_id
1 'polypeptide(L)'
;MAVAGAPAPALQSVSDLLADRGRGVVVSGISKDPNGKVTLVLVGDDGQPAVVVKVAPTASAEAALEAEAAVLEGLERTRLGVLAPSVPQVLGWAQHGGRLALVLTGLPGRSMLTGYHTWRHTARPATVAGDFNAVSAWLAAFQSATSGGAISLSDQTIAATLQGRFAHLPLLSRALELLDAVQERLRVFEVPACTVHGDLWPGNILEAHGVVSGVVDWEAGRLLASPTSDRVRYALTYALYLDKHTAAGCGVAGHRGLRADRWGAGFRHLLAGSTWFGRRPAPVAGGVARGPGGDRGHGRRSGFCDASPRGFRRIGAGSHSCRKGEIGTMNTSRQGSTELPFNVRQKLLRRSRRRRTLLYLRNDTVWLFLLITMAILVATQLIGALGRA
;
A
#
# COMPACT_ATOMS: atom_id res chain seq x y z
N MET A 1 7.63 20.77 49.27
CA MET A 1 7.25 21.73 48.21
C MET A 1 7.32 21.00 46.88
N ALA A 2 6.18 20.66 46.30
CA ALA A 2 6.12 20.08 44.96
C ALA A 2 6.40 21.20 43.95
N VAL A 3 7.43 21.05 43.13
CA VAL A 3 7.69 21.95 42.01
C VAL A 3 6.57 21.70 40.99
N ALA A 4 5.69 22.69 40.83
CA ALA A 4 4.70 22.68 39.76
C ALA A 4 5.45 22.61 38.43
N GLY A 5 5.33 21.47 37.75
CA GLY A 5 5.87 21.31 36.40
C GLY A 5 5.29 22.40 35.50
N ALA A 6 6.15 23.08 34.75
CA ALA A 6 5.73 24.07 33.78
C ALA A 6 4.61 23.49 32.90
N PRO A 7 3.53 24.26 32.60
CA PRO A 7 2.47 23.77 31.74
C PRO A 7 3.07 23.34 30.40
N ALA A 8 2.70 22.16 29.92
CA ALA A 8 3.10 21.69 28.61
C ALA A 8 2.73 22.77 27.57
N PRO A 9 3.62 23.06 26.59
CA PRO A 9 3.33 24.08 25.59
C PRO A 9 2.01 23.77 24.90
N ALA A 10 1.13 24.77 24.80
CA ALA A 10 -0.15 24.63 24.15
C ALA A 10 0.06 24.20 22.68
N LEU A 11 -0.63 23.15 22.26
CA LEU A 11 -0.60 22.71 20.87
C LEU A 11 -1.21 23.80 19.97
N GLN A 12 -0.55 24.06 18.83
CA GLN A 12 -1.08 24.96 17.81
C GLN A 12 -2.43 24.44 17.29
N SER A 13 -3.38 25.34 17.00
CA SER A 13 -4.64 24.91 16.38
C SER A 13 -4.42 24.57 14.91
N VAL A 14 -5.22 23.65 14.36
CA VAL A 14 -5.20 23.37 12.92
C VAL A 14 -5.51 24.63 12.12
N SER A 15 -6.39 25.51 12.61
CA SER A 15 -6.72 26.78 11.95
C SER A 15 -5.51 27.70 11.82
N ASP A 16 -4.70 27.82 12.88
CA ASP A 16 -3.48 28.64 12.85
C ASP A 16 -2.46 28.04 11.89
N LEU A 17 -2.32 26.71 11.89
CA LEU A 17 -1.41 26.01 10.98
C LEU A 17 -1.81 26.24 9.51
N LEU A 18 -3.11 26.24 9.22
CA LEU A 18 -3.63 26.58 7.88
C LEU A 18 -3.36 28.03 7.51
N ALA A 19 -3.50 28.97 8.45
CA ALA A 19 -3.23 30.38 8.22
C ALA A 19 -1.74 30.66 7.96
N ASP A 20 -0.85 29.99 8.71
CA ASP A 20 0.59 30.20 8.63
C ASP A 20 1.23 29.52 7.41
N ARG A 21 0.75 28.34 7.03
CA ARG A 21 1.44 27.46 6.06
C ARG A 21 0.64 27.16 4.79
N GLY A 22 -0.63 27.53 4.72
CA GLY A 22 -1.50 27.19 3.61
C GLY A 22 -1.60 28.31 2.57
N ARG A 23 -1.01 28.14 1.39
CA ARG A 23 -1.43 28.89 0.18
C ARG A 23 -2.52 28.19 -0.63
N GLY A 24 -2.64 26.88 -0.45
CA GLY A 24 -3.72 26.06 -0.98
C GLY A 24 -3.92 24.81 -0.13
N VAL A 25 -5.18 24.42 0.07
CA VAL A 25 -5.57 23.26 0.87
C VAL A 25 -6.36 22.29 0.01
N VAL A 26 -5.91 21.04 -0.04
CA VAL A 26 -6.67 19.93 -0.62
C VAL A 26 -7.20 19.06 0.50
N VAL A 27 -8.52 18.94 0.58
CA VAL A 27 -9.17 18.05 1.55
C VAL A 27 -9.35 16.67 0.92
N SER A 28 -8.58 15.69 1.40
CA SER A 28 -8.64 14.31 0.95
C SER A 28 -9.58 13.50 1.86
N GLY A 29 -10.88 13.61 1.55
CA GLY A 29 -11.94 12.69 2.00
C GLY A 29 -12.30 12.71 3.49
N ILE A 30 -13.51 12.21 3.75
CA ILE A 30 -14.00 11.83 5.09
C ILE A 30 -14.40 10.37 4.93
N SER A 31 -13.69 9.44 5.57
CA SER A 31 -14.14 8.04 5.60
C SER A 31 -15.41 7.92 6.45
N LYS A 32 -16.26 6.95 6.12
CA LYS A 32 -17.42 6.59 6.95
C LYS A 32 -17.08 5.51 7.99
N ASP A 33 -15.84 5.06 8.00
CA ASP A 33 -15.37 4.09 8.98
C ASP A 33 -15.30 4.75 10.38
N PRO A 34 -15.44 3.97 11.47
CA PRO A 34 -15.38 4.50 12.84
C PRO A 34 -14.05 5.23 13.17
N ASN A 35 -12.97 4.86 12.47
CA ASN A 35 -11.65 5.48 12.52
C ASN A 35 -11.44 6.53 11.41
N GLY A 36 -12.49 7.03 10.77
CA GLY A 36 -12.38 7.95 9.65
C GLY A 36 -11.69 9.25 10.02
N LYS A 37 -10.54 9.50 9.40
CA LYS A 37 -9.75 10.73 9.54
C LYS A 37 -10.16 11.75 8.47
N VAL A 38 -9.98 13.03 8.77
CA VAL A 38 -9.97 14.09 7.75
C VAL A 38 -8.52 14.39 7.42
N THR A 39 -8.12 14.19 6.16
CA THR A 39 -6.75 14.50 5.72
C THR A 39 -6.72 15.81 4.95
N LEU A 40 -5.93 16.77 5.44
CA LEU A 40 -5.67 18.04 4.80
C LEU A 40 -4.26 18.00 4.22
N VAL A 41 -4.11 18.33 2.94
CA VAL A 41 -2.80 18.45 2.28
C VAL A 41 -2.56 19.92 1.98
N LEU A 42 -1.50 20.47 2.55
CA LEU A 42 -1.05 21.84 2.34
C LEU A 42 -0.01 21.85 1.23
N VAL A 43 -0.26 22.69 0.24
CA VAL A 43 0.57 22.78 -0.95
C VAL A 43 1.55 23.95 -0.78
N GLY A 44 2.83 23.69 -1.02
CA GLY A 44 3.90 24.68 -0.98
C GLY A 44 3.92 25.62 -2.18
N ASP A 45 4.88 26.55 -2.19
CA ASP A 45 5.04 27.55 -3.26
C ASP A 45 5.38 26.95 -4.63
N ASP A 46 5.98 25.77 -4.65
CA ASP A 46 6.31 24.99 -5.83
C ASP A 46 5.15 24.14 -6.36
N GLY A 47 3.97 24.23 -5.74
CA GLY A 47 2.81 23.44 -6.09
C GLY A 47 2.87 21.98 -5.62
N GLN A 48 3.87 21.60 -4.81
CA GLN A 48 4.02 20.25 -4.28
C GLN A 48 3.39 20.09 -2.89
N PRO A 49 3.00 18.86 -2.49
CA PRO A 49 2.58 18.58 -1.12
C PRO A 49 3.72 18.88 -0.14
N ALA A 50 3.53 19.86 0.75
CA ALA A 50 4.55 20.26 1.73
C ALA A 50 4.25 19.70 3.12
N VAL A 51 2.98 19.77 3.54
CA VAL A 51 2.53 19.32 4.87
C VAL A 51 1.23 18.56 4.74
N VAL A 52 1.07 17.50 5.52
CA VAL A 52 -0.18 16.76 5.67
C VAL A 52 -0.65 16.87 7.11
N VAL A 53 -1.90 17.25 7.31
CA VAL A 53 -2.54 17.28 8.63
C VAL A 53 -3.66 16.25 8.64
N LYS A 54 -3.55 15.25 9.51
CA LYS A 54 -4.61 14.25 9.73
C LYS A 54 -5.36 14.61 11.00
N VAL A 55 -6.65 14.93 10.88
CA VAL A 55 -7.51 15.30 12.00
C VAL A 55 -8.37 14.11 12.41
N ALA A 56 -8.38 13.81 13.71
CA ALA A 56 -9.19 12.72 14.28
C ALA A 56 -10.54 13.23 14.83
N PRO A 57 -11.67 12.94 14.16
CA PRO A 57 -12.98 13.33 14.68
C PRO A 57 -13.50 12.42 15.81
N THR A 58 -12.86 11.26 16.04
CA THR A 58 -13.26 10.27 17.05
C THR A 58 -12.06 9.81 17.87
N ALA A 59 -12.30 9.28 19.07
CA ALA A 59 -11.24 8.69 19.90
C ALA A 59 -10.53 7.50 19.22
N SER A 60 -11.27 6.73 18.40
CA SER A 60 -10.66 5.64 17.63
C SER A 60 -9.75 6.16 16.51
N ALA A 61 -10.11 7.27 15.85
CA ALA A 61 -9.26 7.91 14.86
C ALA A 61 -8.00 8.50 15.53
N GLU A 62 -8.14 9.03 16.74
CA GLU A 62 -7.05 9.61 17.54
C GLU A 62 -6.02 8.54 17.92
N ALA A 63 -6.47 7.40 18.45
CA ALA A 63 -5.59 6.24 18.70
C ALA A 63 -4.88 5.74 17.43
N ALA A 64 -5.55 5.81 16.27
CA ALA A 64 -4.94 5.46 14.99
C ALA A 64 -3.91 6.49 14.49
N LEU A 65 -3.99 7.76 14.92
CA LEU A 65 -2.93 8.74 14.67
C LEU A 65 -1.73 8.53 15.58
N GLU A 66 -1.96 8.20 16.85
CA GLU A 66 -0.90 7.86 17.81
C GLU A 66 -0.11 6.63 17.35
N ALA A 67 -0.81 5.58 16.90
CA ALA A 67 -0.17 4.39 16.34
C ALA A 67 0.68 4.72 15.09
N GLU A 68 0.16 5.56 14.20
CA GLU A 68 0.90 6.02 13.01
C GLU A 68 2.15 6.81 13.40
N ALA A 69 2.03 7.79 14.31
CA ALA A 69 3.15 8.60 14.78
C ALA A 69 4.23 7.74 15.43
N ALA A 70 3.85 6.77 16.28
CA ALA A 70 4.80 5.89 16.95
C ALA A 70 5.65 5.06 15.96
N VAL A 71 5.04 4.58 14.88
CA VAL A 71 5.77 3.87 13.81
C VAL A 71 6.70 4.81 13.06
N LEU A 72 6.23 6.00 12.68
CA LEU A 72 7.04 6.97 11.93
C LEU A 72 8.22 7.49 12.75
N GLU A 73 8.02 7.84 14.02
CA GLU A 73 9.09 8.20 14.96
C GLU A 73 10.07 7.04 15.18
N GLY A 74 9.58 5.79 15.19
CA GLY A 74 10.43 4.60 15.19
C GLY A 74 11.33 4.52 13.96
N LEU A 75 10.78 4.83 12.78
CA LEU A 75 11.50 4.84 11.52
C LEU A 75 12.51 5.98 11.42
N GLU A 76 12.25 7.15 12.03
CA GLU A 76 13.21 8.26 12.08
C GLU A 76 14.51 7.89 12.80
N ARG A 77 14.45 6.95 13.76
CA ARG A 77 15.64 6.41 14.44
C ARG A 77 16.41 5.41 13.57
N THR A 78 15.84 4.97 12.45
CA THR A 78 16.43 4.01 11.52
C THR A 78 17.11 4.73 10.35
N ARG A 79 18.28 4.23 9.94
CA ARG A 79 19.01 4.79 8.78
C ARG A 79 18.38 4.33 7.46
N LEU A 80 17.29 4.98 7.05
CA LEU A 80 16.60 4.70 5.79
C LEU A 80 17.39 5.14 4.53
N GLY A 81 18.40 6.01 4.70
CA GLY A 81 19.25 6.48 3.61
C GLY A 81 18.42 7.09 2.48
N VAL A 82 18.60 6.58 1.25
CA VAL A 82 17.89 7.05 0.05
C VAL A 82 16.37 6.88 0.10
N LEU A 83 15.85 6.06 1.03
CA LEU A 83 14.41 5.84 1.19
C LEU A 83 13.75 6.85 2.12
N ALA A 84 14.51 7.62 2.90
CA ALA A 84 13.96 8.57 3.87
C ALA A 84 12.92 9.54 3.24
N PRO A 85 13.13 10.08 2.01
CA PRO A 85 12.13 10.95 1.38
C PRO A 85 10.83 10.25 0.94
N SER A 86 10.76 8.92 1.00
CA SER A 86 9.58 8.13 0.61
C SER A 86 8.69 7.75 1.81
N VAL A 87 9.06 8.16 3.02
CA VAL A 87 8.32 7.91 4.26
C VAL A 87 7.99 9.26 4.90
N PRO A 88 6.75 9.50 5.38
CA PRO A 88 6.41 10.75 6.05
C PRO A 88 7.20 10.91 7.36
N GLN A 89 7.61 12.13 7.68
CA GLN A 89 8.21 12.47 8.97
C GLN A 89 7.17 13.16 9.86
N VAL A 90 7.27 12.94 11.17
CA VAL A 90 6.39 13.60 12.15
C VAL A 90 6.93 15.01 12.40
N LEU A 91 6.17 16.01 11.98
CA LEU A 91 6.50 17.42 12.23
C LEU A 91 5.97 17.90 13.59
N GLY A 92 5.00 17.19 14.16
CA GLY A 92 4.43 17.46 15.46
C GLY A 92 2.93 17.20 15.55
N TRP A 93 2.32 17.76 16.58
CA TRP A 93 0.90 17.62 16.89
C TRP A 93 0.20 18.98 16.84
N ALA A 94 -1.06 18.97 16.44
CA ALA A 94 -1.96 20.12 16.47
C ALA A 94 -3.29 19.73 17.12
N GLN A 95 -4.18 20.71 17.35
CA GLN A 95 -5.52 20.45 17.86
C GLN A 95 -6.63 21.01 16.97
N HIS A 96 -7.76 20.30 16.93
CA HIS A 96 -9.00 20.78 16.33
C HIS A 96 -10.20 20.29 17.14
N GLY A 97 -11.02 21.22 17.66
CA GLY A 97 -12.21 20.86 18.44
C GLY A 97 -11.91 20.02 19.68
N GLY A 98 -10.77 20.25 20.34
CA GLY A 98 -10.33 19.49 21.52
C GLY A 98 -9.80 18.08 21.22
N ARG A 99 -9.60 17.72 19.95
CA ARG A 99 -9.02 16.44 19.50
C ARG A 99 -7.65 16.65 18.88
N LEU A 100 -6.79 15.63 18.96
CA LEU A 100 -5.49 15.67 18.30
C LEU A 100 -5.58 15.62 16.77
N ALA A 101 -4.61 16.28 16.15
CA ALA A 101 -4.29 16.17 14.75
C ALA A 101 -2.78 15.90 14.59
N LEU A 102 -2.43 14.99 13.69
CA LEU A 102 -1.05 14.62 13.39
C LEU A 102 -0.56 15.45 12.20
N VAL A 103 0.58 16.11 12.36
CA VAL A 103 1.22 16.92 11.32
C VAL A 103 2.43 16.16 10.77
N LEU A 104 2.42 15.91 9.46
CA LEU A 104 3.41 15.13 8.75
C LEU A 104 4.00 15.92 7.57
N THR A 105 5.17 15.52 7.09
CA THR A 105 5.68 15.98 5.79
C THR A 105 4.76 15.51 4.66
N GLY A 106 4.57 16.37 3.66
CA GLY A 106 3.98 15.98 2.38
C GLY A 106 4.95 15.14 1.56
N LEU A 107 4.44 14.12 0.87
CA LEU A 107 5.22 13.29 -0.03
C LEU A 107 4.85 13.58 -1.49
N PRO A 108 5.82 13.62 -2.41
CA PRO A 108 5.55 13.87 -3.82
C PRO A 108 5.00 12.62 -4.54
N GLY A 109 4.41 12.87 -5.70
CA GLY A 109 3.98 11.82 -6.63
C GLY A 109 2.47 11.65 -6.69
N ARG A 110 2.04 10.70 -7.52
CA ARG A 110 0.63 10.41 -7.77
C ARG A 110 0.27 9.07 -7.16
N SER A 111 -0.87 8.99 -6.48
CA SER A 111 -1.38 7.70 -5.99
C SER A 111 -1.44 6.67 -7.11
N MET A 112 -0.81 5.51 -6.90
CA MET A 112 -0.80 4.36 -7.82
C MET A 112 -2.23 3.90 -8.13
N LEU A 113 -3.16 4.05 -7.18
CA LEU A 113 -4.59 3.79 -7.38
C LEU A 113 -5.21 4.61 -8.52
N THR A 114 -4.67 5.80 -8.82
CA THR A 114 -5.10 6.61 -9.96
C THR A 114 -4.79 5.88 -11.27
N GLY A 115 -3.56 5.37 -11.41
CA GLY A 115 -3.12 4.55 -12.55
C GLY A 115 -3.92 3.26 -12.64
N TYR A 116 -4.02 2.54 -11.52
CA TYR A 116 -4.80 1.31 -11.39
C TYR A 116 -6.23 1.43 -11.93
N HIS A 117 -6.88 2.58 -11.71
CA HIS A 117 -8.24 2.84 -12.18
C HIS A 117 -8.35 3.40 -13.60
N THR A 118 -7.24 3.60 -14.31
CA THR A 118 -7.27 3.99 -15.73
C THR A 118 -7.74 2.83 -16.61
N TRP A 119 -8.28 3.17 -17.78
CA TRP A 119 -8.85 2.20 -18.70
C TRP A 119 -7.84 1.13 -19.11
N ARG A 120 -8.22 -0.14 -18.91
CA ARG A 120 -7.42 -1.34 -19.24
C ARG A 120 -6.05 -1.41 -18.55
N HIS A 121 -5.79 -0.66 -17.48
CA HIS A 121 -4.54 -0.75 -16.72
C HIS A 121 -4.24 -2.19 -16.29
N THR A 122 -5.18 -2.79 -15.55
CA THR A 122 -5.06 -4.16 -15.01
C THR A 122 -5.12 -5.24 -16.09
N ALA A 123 -5.67 -4.91 -17.26
CA ALA A 123 -5.77 -5.84 -18.39
C ALA A 123 -4.44 -6.00 -19.16
N ARG A 124 -3.44 -5.13 -18.90
CA ARG A 124 -2.16 -5.10 -19.63
C ARG A 124 -1.04 -5.74 -18.83
N PRO A 125 -0.47 -6.88 -19.28
CA PRO A 125 0.59 -7.58 -18.58
C PRO A 125 1.79 -6.73 -18.18
N ALA A 126 2.28 -5.92 -19.11
CA ALA A 126 3.44 -5.06 -18.88
C ALA A 126 3.18 -3.95 -17.85
N THR A 127 1.95 -3.46 -17.74
CA THR A 127 1.62 -2.37 -16.82
C THR A 127 1.56 -2.86 -15.38
N VAL A 128 0.81 -3.93 -15.11
CA VAL A 128 0.79 -4.56 -13.77
C VAL A 128 2.18 -5.06 -13.39
N ALA A 129 2.95 -5.57 -14.35
CA ALA A 129 4.35 -5.92 -14.13
C ALA A 129 5.16 -4.73 -13.60
N GLY A 130 4.97 -3.55 -14.19
CA GLY A 130 5.57 -2.30 -13.73
C GLY A 130 5.19 -1.99 -12.29
N ASP A 131 3.90 -2.05 -11.95
CA ASP A 131 3.41 -1.79 -10.58
C ASP A 131 4.07 -2.73 -9.57
N PHE A 132 4.04 -4.04 -9.83
CA PHE A 132 4.63 -5.03 -8.93
C PHE A 132 6.14 -4.89 -8.81
N ASN A 133 6.83 -4.55 -9.90
CA ASN A 133 8.28 -4.34 -9.88
C ASN A 133 8.63 -3.10 -9.05
N ALA A 134 7.91 -1.99 -9.21
CA ALA A 134 8.12 -0.77 -8.45
C ALA A 134 7.94 -1.00 -6.95
N VAL A 135 6.85 -1.66 -6.55
CA VAL A 135 6.56 -1.97 -5.14
C VAL A 135 7.54 -2.99 -4.58
N SER A 136 7.91 -4.02 -5.35
CA SER A 136 8.86 -5.03 -4.90
C SER A 136 10.26 -4.45 -4.70
N ALA A 137 10.69 -3.55 -5.58
CA ALA A 137 11.99 -2.87 -5.44
C ALA A 137 12.02 -2.00 -4.18
N TRP A 138 10.96 -1.20 -3.96
CA TRP A 138 10.84 -0.38 -2.75
C TRP A 138 10.79 -1.24 -1.48
N LEU A 139 9.97 -2.30 -1.45
CA LEU A 139 9.87 -3.21 -0.32
C LEU A 139 11.19 -3.90 -0.02
N ALA A 140 11.92 -4.38 -1.04
CA ALA A 140 13.20 -5.03 -0.84
C ALA A 140 14.22 -4.06 -0.19
N ALA A 141 14.29 -2.83 -0.69
CA ALA A 141 15.17 -1.81 -0.13
C ALA A 141 14.74 -1.42 1.30
N PHE A 142 13.44 -1.21 1.54
CA PHE A 142 12.90 -0.80 2.83
C PHE A 142 13.08 -1.88 3.91
N GLN A 143 12.76 -3.13 3.58
CA GLN A 143 12.93 -4.27 4.48
C GLN A 143 14.40 -4.52 4.78
N SER A 144 15.30 -4.31 3.82
CA SER A 144 16.74 -4.40 4.06
C SER A 144 17.26 -3.26 4.94
N ALA A 145 16.74 -2.04 4.80
CA ALA A 145 17.16 -0.89 5.62
C ALA A 145 16.65 -0.96 7.06
N THR A 146 15.55 -1.68 7.29
CA THR A 146 14.89 -1.82 8.59
C THR A 146 15.07 -3.21 9.20
N SER A 147 15.87 -4.08 8.59
CA SER A 147 16.07 -5.44 9.09
C SER A 147 16.84 -5.45 10.40
N GLY A 148 16.37 -6.22 11.38
CA GLY A 148 17.06 -6.42 12.65
C GLY A 148 16.47 -7.59 13.43
N GLY A 149 17.34 -8.39 14.06
CA GLY A 149 16.91 -9.58 14.80
C GLY A 149 16.30 -10.67 13.92
N ALA A 150 15.74 -11.69 14.58
CA ALA A 150 14.99 -12.76 13.95
C ALA A 150 13.59 -12.81 14.57
N ILE A 151 12.59 -13.13 13.74
CA ILE A 151 11.23 -13.36 14.20
C ILE A 151 10.71 -14.64 13.56
N SER A 152 9.86 -15.36 14.31
CA SER A 152 9.11 -16.46 13.73
C SER A 152 8.24 -15.95 12.60
N LEU A 153 8.14 -16.73 11.54
CA LEU A 153 7.20 -16.47 10.45
C LEU A 153 5.74 -16.65 10.91
N SER A 154 5.52 -17.37 12.00
CA SER A 154 4.22 -17.45 12.66
C SER A 154 3.87 -16.12 13.34
N ASP A 155 2.61 -15.68 13.21
CA ASP A 155 2.07 -14.48 13.86
C ASP A 155 0.82 -14.86 14.67
N GLN A 156 1.03 -15.07 15.97
CA GLN A 156 -0.01 -15.48 16.91
C GLN A 156 -1.08 -14.39 17.15
N THR A 157 -0.81 -13.13 16.79
CA THR A 157 -1.79 -12.05 16.99
C THR A 157 -2.94 -12.13 15.98
N ILE A 158 -2.78 -12.89 14.90
CA ILE A 158 -3.82 -13.07 13.87
C ILE A 158 -5.05 -13.75 14.48
N ALA A 159 -4.87 -14.77 15.32
CA ALA A 159 -5.99 -15.49 15.93
C ALA A 159 -6.86 -14.58 16.80
N ALA A 160 -6.23 -13.79 17.69
CA ALA A 160 -6.91 -12.82 18.53
C ALA A 160 -7.64 -11.74 17.70
N THR A 161 -7.01 -11.28 16.62
CA THR A 161 -7.62 -10.31 15.68
C THR A 161 -8.87 -10.88 15.01
N LEU A 162 -8.80 -12.13 14.55
CA LEU A 162 -9.94 -12.83 13.96
C LEU A 162 -11.07 -13.02 14.98
N GLN A 163 -10.75 -13.44 16.20
CA GLN A 163 -11.73 -13.61 17.27
C GLN A 163 -12.43 -12.30 17.59
N GLY A 164 -11.68 -11.21 17.82
CA GLY A 164 -12.25 -9.91 18.15
C GLY A 164 -13.16 -9.36 17.05
N ARG A 165 -12.79 -9.56 15.78
CA ARG A 165 -13.55 -9.00 14.65
C ARG A 165 -14.71 -9.89 14.19
N PHE A 166 -14.56 -11.20 14.27
CA PHE A 166 -15.44 -12.17 13.63
C PHE A 166 -16.11 -13.13 14.60
N ALA A 167 -16.14 -12.81 15.89
CA ALA A 167 -16.73 -13.64 16.95
C ALA A 167 -18.16 -14.12 16.62
N HIS A 168 -18.92 -13.33 15.86
CA HIS A 168 -20.30 -13.60 15.49
C HIS A 168 -20.46 -14.57 14.29
N LEU A 169 -19.37 -14.99 13.64
CA LEU A 169 -19.44 -15.83 12.44
C LEU A 169 -19.35 -17.33 12.78
N PRO A 170 -20.30 -18.16 12.30
CA PRO A 170 -20.28 -19.61 12.55
C PRO A 170 -19.03 -20.33 12.03
N LEU A 171 -18.37 -19.77 11.01
CA LEU A 171 -17.17 -20.34 10.40
C LEU A 171 -15.86 -20.00 11.14
N LEU A 172 -15.91 -19.16 12.18
CA LEU A 172 -14.71 -18.71 12.89
C LEU A 172 -13.95 -19.87 13.53
N SER A 173 -14.62 -20.82 14.18
CA SER A 173 -13.93 -21.94 14.84
C SER A 173 -13.11 -22.74 13.84
N ARG A 174 -13.70 -23.07 12.68
CA ARG A 174 -12.99 -23.79 11.61
C ARG A 174 -11.84 -22.96 11.02
N ALA A 175 -12.02 -21.66 10.90
CA ALA A 175 -10.96 -20.76 10.46
C ALA A 175 -9.77 -20.74 11.42
N LEU A 176 -10.02 -20.71 12.72
CA LEU A 176 -8.99 -20.71 13.76
C LEU A 176 -8.23 -22.04 13.80
N GLU A 177 -8.91 -23.18 13.63
CA GLU A 177 -8.24 -24.50 13.50
C GLU A 177 -7.29 -24.55 12.30
N LEU A 178 -7.74 -24.07 11.14
CA LEU A 178 -6.90 -24.03 9.93
C LEU A 178 -5.73 -23.06 10.10
N LEU A 179 -5.97 -21.92 10.74
CA LEU A 179 -4.93 -20.96 11.06
C LEU A 179 -3.88 -21.60 11.99
N ASP A 180 -4.30 -22.25 13.07
CA ASP A 180 -3.40 -22.90 14.04
C ASP A 180 -2.50 -23.94 13.36
N ALA A 181 -3.07 -24.81 12.53
CA ALA A 181 -2.30 -25.79 11.76
C ALA A 181 -1.27 -25.13 10.82
N VAL A 182 -1.59 -23.97 10.24
CA VAL A 182 -0.63 -23.21 9.42
C VAL A 182 0.43 -22.54 10.31
N GLN A 183 0.03 -21.91 11.41
CA GLN A 183 0.93 -21.24 12.34
C GLN A 183 1.97 -22.21 12.91
N GLU A 184 1.55 -23.44 13.25
CA GLU A 184 2.45 -24.46 13.76
C GLU A 184 3.51 -24.87 12.73
N ARG A 185 3.09 -25.02 11.46
CA ARG A 185 4.03 -25.27 10.36
C ARG A 185 4.97 -24.10 10.09
N LEU A 186 4.50 -22.87 10.30
CA LEU A 186 5.31 -21.67 10.09
C LEU A 186 6.25 -21.39 11.27
N ARG A 187 5.94 -21.92 12.47
CA ARG A 187 6.66 -21.64 13.72
C ARG A 187 8.15 -21.96 13.63
N VAL A 188 8.49 -23.04 12.92
CA VAL A 188 9.87 -23.52 12.76
C VAL A 188 10.73 -22.66 11.82
N PHE A 189 10.13 -21.71 11.09
CA PHE A 189 10.85 -20.82 10.20
C PHE A 189 11.09 -19.48 10.87
N GLU A 190 12.34 -19.08 10.92
CA GLU A 190 12.76 -17.74 11.32
C GLU A 190 13.16 -16.93 10.10
N VAL A 191 12.75 -15.67 10.10
CA VAL A 191 13.09 -14.68 9.07
C VAL A 191 13.64 -13.44 9.75
N PRO A 192 14.49 -12.64 9.06
CA PRO A 192 14.90 -11.34 9.58
C PRO A 192 13.65 -10.49 9.85
N ALA A 193 13.50 -10.01 11.09
CA ALA A 193 12.41 -9.09 11.38
C ALA A 193 12.72 -7.75 10.70
N CYS A 194 11.69 -7.07 10.24
CA CYS A 194 11.82 -5.73 9.68
C CYS A 194 10.60 -4.89 10.04
N THR A 195 10.67 -3.59 9.72
CA THR A 195 9.47 -2.77 9.75
C THR A 195 8.56 -3.15 8.59
N VAL A 196 7.25 -3.18 8.85
CA VAL A 196 6.20 -3.39 7.85
C VAL A 196 5.18 -2.26 7.91
N HIS A 197 4.60 -1.93 6.77
CA HIS A 197 3.54 -0.96 6.62
C HIS A 197 2.21 -1.45 7.20
N GLY A 198 1.91 -2.75 7.07
CA GLY A 198 0.72 -3.40 7.64
C GLY A 198 -0.57 -3.20 6.83
N ASP A 199 -0.72 -2.07 6.14
CA ASP A 199 -1.79 -1.86 5.15
C ASP A 199 -1.28 -1.44 3.77
N LEU A 200 -0.37 -2.22 3.19
CA LEU A 200 0.21 -1.88 1.89
C LEU A 200 -0.75 -2.26 0.73
N TRP A 201 -1.32 -1.26 0.07
CA TRP A 201 -2.14 -1.41 -1.13
C TRP A 201 -1.97 -0.21 -2.07
N PRO A 202 -2.39 -0.28 -3.36
CA PRO A 202 -2.17 0.79 -4.32
C PRO A 202 -2.67 2.19 -3.92
N GLY A 203 -3.63 2.29 -2.99
CA GLY A 203 -4.11 3.57 -2.45
C GLY A 203 -3.09 4.30 -1.59
N ASN A 204 -2.24 3.55 -0.89
CA ASN A 204 -1.25 4.06 0.06
C ASN A 204 0.14 4.27 -0.57
N ILE A 205 0.25 4.04 -1.89
CA ILE A 205 1.51 4.15 -2.63
C ILE A 205 1.42 5.35 -3.57
N LEU A 206 2.41 6.24 -3.48
CA LEU A 206 2.66 7.32 -4.42
C LEU A 206 3.77 6.89 -5.39
N GLU A 207 3.57 7.21 -6.66
CA GLU A 207 4.49 6.89 -7.74
C GLU A 207 4.88 8.16 -8.50
N ALA A 208 6.14 8.23 -8.87
CA ALA A 208 6.66 9.17 -9.85
C ALA A 208 7.56 8.40 -10.83
N HIS A 209 7.36 8.59 -12.14
CA HIS A 209 8.22 8.01 -13.18
C HIS A 209 8.44 6.48 -13.09
N GLY A 210 7.41 5.70 -12.73
CA GLY A 210 7.55 4.23 -12.64
C GLY A 210 8.24 3.73 -11.37
N VAL A 211 8.55 4.61 -10.41
CA VAL A 211 9.14 4.25 -9.12
C VAL A 211 8.26 4.74 -7.96
N VAL A 212 8.30 4.03 -6.84
CA VAL A 212 7.63 4.46 -5.61
C VAL A 212 8.33 5.72 -5.09
N SER A 213 7.59 6.82 -5.03
CA SER A 213 8.06 8.12 -4.52
C SER A 213 7.61 8.38 -3.08
N GLY A 214 6.61 7.63 -2.59
CA GLY A 214 6.12 7.77 -1.24
C GLY A 214 5.19 6.64 -0.81
N VAL A 215 5.18 6.32 0.47
CA VAL A 215 4.25 5.37 1.10
C VAL A 215 3.63 6.04 2.31
N VAL A 216 2.30 6.11 2.35
CA VAL A 216 1.53 6.86 3.35
C VAL A 216 0.58 5.95 4.11
N ASP A 217 0.09 6.42 5.26
CA ASP A 217 -0.93 5.74 6.08
C ASP A 217 -0.38 4.55 6.88
N TRP A 218 0.56 4.86 7.78
CA TRP A 218 1.31 3.89 8.59
C TRP A 218 0.59 3.45 9.87
N GLU A 219 -0.72 3.67 9.99
CA GLU A 219 -1.49 3.36 11.21
C GLU A 219 -1.52 1.87 11.58
N ALA A 220 -1.34 0.99 10.58
CA ALA A 220 -1.22 -0.46 10.76
C ALA A 220 0.24 -0.93 10.84
N GLY A 221 1.20 0.00 10.84
CA GLY A 221 2.61 -0.28 10.79
C GLY A 221 3.11 -0.98 12.04
N ARG A 222 4.16 -1.79 11.89
CA ARG A 222 4.85 -2.46 13.00
C ARG A 222 6.35 -2.39 12.77
N LEU A 223 7.11 -1.93 13.75
CA LEU A 223 8.57 -1.79 13.65
C LEU A 223 9.30 -3.13 13.57
N LEU A 224 8.71 -4.17 14.17
CA LEU A 224 9.24 -5.54 14.19
C LEU A 224 8.14 -6.51 13.77
N ALA A 225 8.20 -6.99 12.54
CA ALA A 225 7.28 -7.98 12.00
C ALA A 225 7.93 -8.83 10.91
N SER A 226 7.25 -9.89 10.49
CA SER A 226 7.66 -10.69 9.34
C SER A 226 7.53 -9.88 8.03
N PRO A 227 8.55 -9.90 7.14
CA PRO A 227 8.56 -9.18 5.87
C PRO A 227 7.49 -9.65 4.86
N THR A 228 6.80 -10.76 5.13
CA THR A 228 5.83 -11.34 4.19
C THR A 228 4.50 -10.60 4.15
N SER A 229 4.10 -9.90 5.23
CA SER A 229 2.76 -9.33 5.35
C SER A 229 2.44 -8.33 4.24
N ASP A 230 3.35 -7.41 3.96
CA ASP A 230 3.11 -6.32 3.00
C ASP A 230 3.06 -6.81 1.55
N ARG A 231 3.92 -7.77 1.20
CA ARG A 231 3.93 -8.38 -0.14
C ARG A 231 2.60 -9.07 -0.43
N VAL A 232 2.12 -9.83 0.55
CA VAL A 232 0.87 -10.56 0.41
C VAL A 232 -0.32 -9.60 0.46
N ARG A 233 -0.34 -8.64 1.39
CA ARG A 233 -1.36 -7.58 1.48
C ARG A 233 -1.49 -6.85 0.14
N TYR A 234 -0.38 -6.47 -0.47
CA TYR A 234 -0.38 -5.77 -1.76
C TYR A 234 -0.98 -6.66 -2.87
N ALA A 235 -0.51 -7.89 -3.02
CA ALA A 235 -1.01 -8.79 -4.06
C ALA A 235 -2.53 -9.08 -3.92
N LEU A 236 -2.98 -9.31 -2.68
CA LEU A 236 -4.39 -9.61 -2.40
C LEU A 236 -5.29 -8.40 -2.62
N THR A 237 -4.89 -7.22 -2.15
CA THR A 237 -5.66 -5.98 -2.37
C THR A 237 -5.66 -5.58 -3.84
N TYR A 238 -4.55 -5.76 -4.56
CA TYR A 238 -4.48 -5.56 -6.00
C TYR A 238 -5.48 -6.46 -6.75
N ALA A 239 -5.56 -7.74 -6.36
CA ALA A 239 -6.50 -8.69 -6.93
C ALA A 239 -7.97 -8.40 -6.57
N LEU A 240 -8.23 -7.94 -5.33
CA LEU A 240 -9.56 -7.62 -4.83
C LEU A 240 -10.28 -6.57 -5.68
N TYR A 241 -9.53 -5.65 -6.29
CA TYR A 241 -10.09 -4.55 -7.07
C TYR A 241 -10.17 -4.81 -8.58
N LEU A 242 -9.76 -5.98 -9.08
CA LEU A 242 -9.66 -6.26 -10.52
C LEU A 242 -11.01 -6.14 -11.24
N ASP A 243 -12.08 -6.55 -10.58
CA ASP A 243 -13.43 -6.57 -11.12
C ASP A 243 -14.20 -5.26 -10.93
N LYS A 244 -13.64 -4.28 -10.20
CA LYS A 244 -14.32 -3.03 -9.79
C LYS A 244 -14.82 -2.18 -10.97
N HIS A 245 -14.20 -2.33 -12.14
CA HIS A 245 -14.59 -1.62 -13.37
C HIS A 245 -15.32 -2.49 -14.38
N THR A 246 -15.60 -3.74 -14.04
CA THR A 246 -16.29 -4.69 -14.92
C THR A 246 -17.76 -4.75 -14.51
N ALA A 247 -18.65 -4.79 -15.50
CA ALA A 247 -20.09 -4.95 -15.23
C ALA A 247 -20.36 -6.31 -14.57
N ALA A 248 -21.35 -6.35 -13.68
CA ALA A 248 -21.66 -7.56 -12.92
C ALA A 248 -21.93 -8.75 -13.85
N GLY A 249 -21.32 -9.90 -13.57
CA GLY A 249 -21.43 -11.11 -14.38
C GLY A 249 -20.58 -11.13 -15.66
N CYS A 250 -19.96 -10.03 -16.06
CA CYS A 250 -19.09 -9.97 -17.24
C CYS A 250 -17.68 -10.51 -16.94
N GLY A 251 -16.98 -10.95 -17.99
CA GLY A 251 -15.56 -11.31 -17.91
C GLY A 251 -14.70 -10.09 -17.64
N VAL A 252 -13.71 -10.22 -16.76
CA VAL A 252 -12.77 -9.14 -16.45
C VAL A 252 -11.69 -9.10 -17.53
N ALA A 253 -11.54 -7.94 -18.16
CA ALA A 253 -10.62 -7.76 -19.28
C ALA A 253 -9.17 -8.12 -18.90
N GLY A 254 -8.50 -8.93 -19.73
CA GLY A 254 -7.11 -9.37 -19.48
C GLY A 254 -6.95 -10.48 -18.43
N HIS A 255 -8.03 -10.99 -17.86
CA HIS A 255 -8.03 -12.06 -16.86
C HIS A 255 -8.94 -13.21 -17.30
N ARG A 256 -8.38 -14.16 -18.05
CA ARG A 256 -9.13 -15.31 -18.59
C ARG A 256 -9.76 -16.11 -17.45
N GLY A 257 -11.08 -16.30 -17.51
CA GLY A 257 -11.84 -17.06 -16.52
C GLY A 257 -12.25 -16.27 -15.28
N LEU A 258 -11.77 -15.02 -15.10
CA LEU A 258 -12.27 -14.14 -14.05
C LEU A 258 -13.55 -13.44 -14.53
N ARG A 259 -14.59 -13.50 -13.70
CA ARG A 259 -15.86 -12.77 -13.91
C ARG A 259 -16.14 -11.88 -12.71
N ALA A 260 -16.79 -10.75 -12.95
CA ALA A 260 -17.26 -9.82 -11.92
C ALA A 260 -18.60 -10.28 -11.34
N ASP A 261 -18.73 -11.54 -10.96
CA ASP A 261 -20.01 -12.14 -10.52
C ASP A 261 -20.27 -11.93 -9.02
N ARG A 262 -19.20 -11.87 -8.22
CA ARG A 262 -19.27 -11.74 -6.76
C ARG A 262 -18.06 -11.02 -6.19
N TRP A 263 -18.23 -10.44 -5.02
CA TRP A 263 -17.11 -9.85 -4.27
C TRP A 263 -16.03 -10.90 -3.99
N GLY A 264 -14.76 -10.51 -4.13
CA GLY A 264 -13.63 -11.41 -3.95
C GLY A 264 -13.42 -12.41 -5.10
N ALA A 265 -14.09 -12.24 -6.25
CA ALA A 265 -13.82 -13.06 -7.44
C ALA A 265 -12.36 -12.93 -7.89
N GLY A 266 -11.82 -11.71 -7.93
CA GLY A 266 -10.42 -11.46 -8.27
C GLY A 266 -9.44 -12.13 -7.30
N PHE A 267 -9.77 -12.13 -6.00
CA PHE A 267 -9.03 -12.84 -4.98
C PHE A 267 -9.03 -14.36 -5.21
N ARG A 268 -10.20 -14.99 -5.38
CA ARG A 268 -10.29 -16.44 -5.66
C ARG A 268 -9.54 -16.82 -6.93
N HIS A 269 -9.61 -15.96 -7.94
CA HIS A 269 -8.90 -16.15 -9.19
C HIS A 269 -7.37 -16.08 -9.03
N LEU A 270 -6.85 -15.23 -8.12
CA LEU A 270 -5.45 -15.23 -7.72
C LEU A 270 -5.05 -16.55 -7.07
N LEU A 271 -5.84 -17.04 -6.09
CA LEU A 271 -5.54 -18.28 -5.36
C LEU A 271 -5.54 -19.53 -6.22
N ALA A 272 -6.42 -19.58 -7.21
CA ALA A 272 -6.48 -20.69 -8.15
C ALA A 272 -5.24 -20.78 -9.05
N GLY A 273 -4.26 -19.88 -8.92
CA GLY A 273 -3.07 -19.82 -9.78
C GLY A 273 -3.39 -19.41 -11.23
N SER A 274 -4.59 -18.87 -11.44
CA SER A 274 -5.13 -18.52 -12.75
C SER A 274 -4.80 -17.09 -13.18
N THR A 275 -4.26 -16.27 -12.27
CA THR A 275 -3.68 -14.97 -12.63
C THR A 275 -2.25 -15.15 -13.16
N TRP A 276 -1.92 -14.45 -14.24
CA TRP A 276 -0.56 -14.44 -14.77
C TRP A 276 0.41 -13.66 -13.88
N PHE A 277 -0.05 -12.73 -13.03
CA PHE A 277 0.81 -12.02 -12.09
C PHE A 277 1.05 -12.80 -10.79
N GLY A 278 0.15 -13.70 -10.38
CA GLY A 278 0.37 -14.62 -9.24
C GLY A 278 1.42 -15.71 -9.52
N ARG A 279 1.82 -15.90 -10.79
CA ARG A 279 2.86 -16.85 -11.20
C ARG A 279 4.27 -16.26 -11.18
N ARG A 280 4.43 -14.98 -10.87
CA ARG A 280 5.74 -14.33 -10.87
C ARG A 280 6.50 -14.69 -9.59
N PRO A 281 7.73 -15.19 -9.68
CA PRO A 281 8.58 -15.30 -8.51
C PRO A 281 8.82 -13.88 -7.98
N ALA A 282 8.59 -13.65 -6.69
CA ALA A 282 9.05 -12.44 -6.04
C ALA A 282 10.58 -12.38 -6.18
N PRO A 283 11.20 -11.21 -6.45
CA PRO A 283 12.64 -11.09 -6.32
C PRO A 283 13.03 -11.48 -4.90
N VAL A 284 13.82 -12.54 -4.78
CA VAL A 284 14.35 -13.01 -3.51
C VAL A 284 15.43 -12.02 -3.10
N ALA A 285 15.09 -11.12 -2.17
CA ALA A 285 16.10 -10.41 -1.41
C ALA A 285 16.87 -11.49 -0.60
N GLY A 286 18.20 -11.51 -0.74
CA GLY A 286 19.10 -12.58 -0.29
C GLY A 286 19.18 -12.80 1.22
N GLY A 287 18.08 -13.24 1.84
CA GLY A 287 18.06 -13.84 3.17
C GLY A 287 17.87 -15.34 3.02
N VAL A 288 18.95 -16.10 3.12
CA VAL A 288 18.89 -17.56 3.21
C VAL A 288 18.15 -17.89 4.51
N ALA A 289 16.95 -18.46 4.41
CA ALA A 289 16.27 -19.07 5.55
C ALA A 289 17.19 -20.18 6.09
N ARG A 290 17.69 -20.03 7.31
CA ARG A 290 18.47 -21.09 7.97
C ARG A 290 17.50 -22.11 8.53
N GLY A 291 17.38 -23.26 7.87
CA GLY A 291 16.74 -24.43 8.45
C GLY A 291 17.62 -25.07 9.53
N PRO A 292 17.03 -25.76 10.53
CA PRO A 292 17.79 -26.55 11.49
C PRO A 292 18.27 -27.83 10.80
N GLY A 293 19.51 -27.83 10.31
CA GLY A 293 20.16 -29.02 9.78
C GLY A 293 21.02 -28.73 8.56
N GLY A 294 22.29 -28.38 8.79
CA GLY A 294 23.22 -28.13 7.69
C GLY A 294 24.63 -27.79 8.16
N ASP A 295 25.14 -28.57 9.12
CA ASP A 295 26.57 -28.55 9.43
C ASP A 295 27.25 -29.57 8.52
N ARG A 296 28.01 -29.06 7.54
CA ARG A 296 29.16 -29.74 6.93
C ARG A 296 29.90 -28.77 6.02
N GLY A 297 31.07 -28.35 6.50
CA GLY A 297 31.98 -27.52 5.74
C GLY A 297 32.59 -28.26 4.54
N HIS A 298 32.92 -27.50 3.52
CA HIS A 298 34.14 -27.68 2.75
C HIS A 298 34.52 -26.36 2.11
N GLY A 299 35.67 -25.83 2.53
CA GLY A 299 36.30 -24.71 1.87
C GLY A 299 36.82 -25.14 0.51
N ARG A 300 36.74 -24.23 -0.47
CA ARG A 300 37.71 -24.14 -1.56
C ARG A 300 37.79 -22.71 -2.04
N ARG A 301 39.02 -22.20 -2.00
CA ARG A 301 39.49 -20.97 -2.62
C ARG A 301 39.61 -21.15 -4.14
N SER A 302 39.17 -20.15 -4.88
CA SER A 302 39.66 -19.69 -6.20
C SER A 302 38.75 -18.53 -6.59
N GLY A 303 39.18 -17.31 -6.91
CA GLY A 303 40.37 -16.89 -7.64
C GLY A 303 39.86 -16.11 -8.86
N PHE A 304 40.08 -14.79 -8.84
CA PHE A 304 40.30 -13.87 -9.98
C PHE A 304 39.46 -13.99 -11.26
N CYS A 305 38.78 -12.90 -11.66
CA CYS A 305 39.24 -12.00 -12.74
C CYS A 305 38.26 -10.85 -13.02
N ASP A 306 38.84 -9.64 -13.07
CA ASP A 306 38.33 -8.42 -13.71
C ASP A 306 37.94 -8.63 -15.17
N ALA A 307 36.88 -7.94 -15.62
CA ALA A 307 36.84 -7.28 -16.93
C ALA A 307 35.60 -6.39 -17.10
N SER A 308 35.84 -5.08 -17.13
CA SER A 308 35.10 -4.06 -17.90
C SER A 308 36.12 -2.97 -18.26
N PRO A 309 35.88 -2.07 -19.24
CA PRO A 309 34.86 -2.05 -20.29
C PRO A 309 35.43 -1.71 -21.69
N ARG A 310 34.70 -2.06 -22.76
CA ARG A 310 34.79 -1.42 -24.09
C ARG A 310 33.36 -1.41 -24.65
N GLY A 311 32.82 -0.40 -25.31
CA GLY A 311 33.34 0.87 -25.79
C GLY A 311 32.18 1.61 -26.47
N PHE A 312 32.36 2.92 -26.59
CA PHE A 312 31.54 3.87 -27.34
C PHE A 312 31.06 3.38 -28.71
N ARG A 313 29.80 3.69 -29.06
CA ARG A 313 29.45 4.23 -30.39
C ARG A 313 28.28 5.22 -30.30
N ARG A 314 28.61 6.48 -30.62
CA ARG A 314 27.70 7.56 -31.03
C ARG A 314 27.20 7.31 -32.45
N ILE A 315 25.89 7.42 -32.66
CA ILE A 315 25.20 7.85 -33.89
C ILE A 315 23.88 8.44 -33.34
N GLY A 316 23.36 9.61 -33.69
CA GLY A 316 23.57 10.58 -34.75
C GLY A 316 22.24 11.35 -34.81
N ALA A 317 22.31 12.68 -34.79
CA ALA A 317 21.16 13.56 -34.71
C ALA A 317 20.22 13.44 -35.93
N GLY A 318 18.91 13.57 -35.68
CA GLY A 318 17.88 13.66 -36.72
C GLY A 318 16.81 14.65 -36.29
N SER A 319 17.08 15.92 -36.54
CA SER A 319 16.18 17.07 -36.40
C SER A 319 15.08 17.04 -37.45
N HIS A 320 13.79 17.05 -37.09
CA HIS A 320 12.71 17.51 -37.96
C HIS A 320 11.78 18.48 -37.20
N SER A 321 11.95 19.75 -37.56
CA SER A 321 11.04 20.86 -37.35
C SER A 321 10.00 20.84 -38.46
N CYS A 322 8.70 20.96 -38.14
CA CYS A 322 7.79 21.73 -39.01
C CYS A 322 6.47 22.13 -38.32
N ARG A 323 6.32 23.44 -38.19
CA ARG A 323 5.13 24.29 -38.38
C ARG A 323 3.91 24.21 -37.44
N LYS A 324 3.79 25.34 -36.72
CA LYS A 324 2.60 26.12 -36.38
C LYS A 324 1.51 26.15 -37.47
N GLY A 325 0.26 26.12 -37.01
CA GLY A 325 -0.92 26.64 -37.69
C GLY A 325 -1.97 27.02 -36.65
N GLU A 326 -2.13 28.33 -36.40
CA GLU A 326 -3.23 28.92 -35.65
C GLU A 326 -4.44 29.20 -36.56
N ILE A 327 -5.56 29.51 -35.89
CA ILE A 327 -6.76 30.26 -36.30
C ILE A 327 -7.95 29.42 -36.74
N GLY A 328 -9.07 29.61 -36.02
CA GLY A 328 -10.39 29.15 -36.43
C GLY A 328 -11.46 29.17 -35.34
N THR A 329 -11.72 30.33 -34.72
CA THR A 329 -12.99 30.59 -34.03
C THR A 329 -14.14 30.63 -35.04
N MET A 330 -15.16 29.78 -34.88
CA MET A 330 -16.53 30.15 -35.26
C MET A 330 -17.57 29.32 -34.50
N ASN A 331 -18.54 30.07 -34.01
CA ASN A 331 -19.66 29.72 -33.17
C ASN A 331 -20.84 29.32 -34.06
N THR A 332 -21.46 28.16 -33.89
CA THR A 332 -22.87 27.94 -34.30
C THR A 332 -23.56 26.95 -33.38
N SER A 333 -24.67 27.42 -32.81
CA SER A 333 -25.65 26.70 -32.02
C SER A 333 -26.57 25.82 -32.88
N ARG A 334 -26.87 24.58 -32.45
CA ARG A 334 -28.26 24.10 -32.25
C ARG A 334 -28.33 22.66 -31.71
N GLN A 335 -29.09 22.56 -30.61
CA GLN A 335 -30.02 21.49 -30.20
C GLN A 335 -29.52 20.05 -29.96
N GLY A 336 -29.76 19.59 -28.73
CA GLY A 336 -30.76 18.52 -28.61
C GLY A 336 -30.38 17.19 -27.95
N SER A 337 -29.43 17.15 -27.02
CA SER A 337 -29.39 16.06 -26.03
C SER A 337 -28.84 16.60 -24.72
N THR A 338 -29.64 16.58 -23.65
CA THR A 338 -29.20 16.87 -22.28
C THR A 338 -28.37 15.71 -21.74
N GLU A 339 -27.25 15.48 -22.41
CA GLU A 339 -26.18 14.62 -21.98
C GLU A 339 -25.47 15.32 -20.82
N LEU A 340 -25.62 14.78 -19.60
CA LEU A 340 -24.94 15.28 -18.41
C LEU A 340 -23.44 15.44 -18.70
N PRO A 341 -22.80 16.56 -18.29
CA PRO A 341 -21.37 16.78 -18.47
C PRO A 341 -20.57 15.58 -17.93
N PHE A 342 -19.49 15.19 -18.62
CA PHE A 342 -18.66 14.03 -18.27
C PHE A 342 -18.28 14.00 -16.77
N ASN A 343 -18.01 15.17 -16.21
CA ASN A 343 -17.64 15.41 -14.81
C ASN A 343 -18.79 15.05 -13.84
N VAL A 344 -20.04 15.29 -14.27
CA VAL A 344 -21.27 14.98 -13.52
C VAL A 344 -21.64 13.51 -13.65
N ARG A 345 -21.45 12.88 -14.84
CA ARG A 345 -21.56 11.42 -15.00
C ARG A 345 -20.51 10.68 -14.16
N GLN A 346 -19.27 11.15 -14.12
CA GLN A 346 -18.25 10.60 -13.22
C GLN A 346 -18.62 10.75 -11.75
N LYS A 347 -19.17 11.89 -11.32
CA LYS A 347 -19.64 12.10 -9.94
C LYS A 347 -20.82 11.18 -9.57
N LEU A 348 -21.76 10.94 -10.49
CA LEU A 348 -22.89 10.03 -10.29
C LEU A 348 -22.48 8.56 -10.27
N LEU A 349 -21.59 8.13 -11.18
CA LEU A 349 -20.98 6.80 -11.16
C LEU A 349 -20.15 6.56 -9.88
N ARG A 350 -19.44 7.59 -9.38
CA ARG A 350 -18.72 7.54 -8.10
C ARG A 350 -19.67 7.41 -6.91
N ARG A 351 -20.83 8.09 -6.90
CA ARG A 351 -21.84 8.00 -5.81
C ARG A 351 -22.56 6.65 -5.77
N SER A 352 -22.98 6.11 -6.91
CA SER A 352 -23.63 4.79 -7.02
C SER A 352 -22.67 3.64 -6.66
N ARG A 353 -21.41 3.70 -7.12
CA ARG A 353 -20.39 2.67 -6.84
C ARG A 353 -19.79 2.77 -5.42
N ARG A 354 -19.78 3.95 -4.78
CA ARG A 354 -19.44 4.11 -3.35
C ARG A 354 -20.43 3.41 -2.42
N ARG A 355 -21.74 3.42 -2.71
CA ARG A 355 -22.76 2.70 -1.91
C ARG A 355 -22.52 1.18 -1.92
N ARG A 356 -22.13 0.61 -3.07
CA ARG A 356 -21.74 -0.81 -3.15
C ARG A 356 -20.45 -1.11 -2.38
N THR A 357 -19.41 -0.28 -2.55
CA THR A 357 -18.12 -0.49 -1.86
C THR A 357 -18.26 -0.49 -0.33
N LEU A 358 -19.11 0.38 0.23
CA LEU A 358 -19.38 0.44 1.67
C LEU A 358 -20.23 -0.73 2.19
N LEU A 359 -21.15 -1.26 1.38
CA LEU A 359 -21.89 -2.49 1.70
C LEU A 359 -20.98 -3.72 1.67
N TYR A 360 -19.92 -3.71 0.85
CA TYR A 360 -18.99 -4.82 0.71
C TYR A 360 -17.85 -4.84 1.74
N LEU A 361 -17.40 -3.68 2.23
CA LEU A 361 -16.39 -3.59 3.32
C LEU A 361 -16.90 -4.13 4.66
N ARG A 362 -18.23 -4.24 4.82
CA ARG A 362 -18.92 -4.75 6.02
C ARG A 362 -19.14 -6.28 6.00
N ASN A 363 -18.67 -6.99 4.97
CA ASN A 363 -18.86 -8.44 4.90
C ASN A 363 -17.71 -9.18 5.61
N ASP A 364 -17.91 -9.35 6.90
CA ASP A 364 -16.97 -9.92 7.86
C ASP A 364 -16.51 -11.35 7.51
N THR A 365 -17.38 -12.16 6.91
CA THR A 365 -17.07 -13.53 6.46
C THR A 365 -15.97 -13.59 5.42
N VAL A 366 -15.78 -12.52 4.66
CA VAL A 366 -14.83 -12.53 3.56
C VAL A 366 -13.49 -11.93 3.92
N TRP A 367 -13.42 -11.06 4.94
CA TRP A 367 -12.17 -10.70 5.58
C TRP A 367 -11.54 -11.88 6.32
N LEU A 368 -12.37 -12.68 7.01
CA LEU A 368 -11.97 -13.95 7.60
C LEU A 368 -11.36 -14.89 6.54
N PHE A 369 -12.02 -15.03 5.37
CA PHE A 369 -11.50 -15.83 4.26
C PHE A 369 -10.18 -15.27 3.67
N LEU A 370 -10.05 -13.95 3.56
CA LEU A 370 -8.83 -13.25 3.13
C LEU A 370 -7.64 -13.55 4.06
N LEU A 371 -7.88 -13.56 5.37
CA LEU A 371 -6.86 -13.80 6.38
C LEU A 371 -6.43 -15.28 6.46
N ILE A 372 -7.39 -16.22 6.44
CA ILE A 372 -7.09 -17.67 6.37
C ILE A 372 -6.26 -17.98 5.14
N THR A 373 -6.65 -17.41 4.00
CA THR A 373 -5.95 -17.63 2.76
C THR A 373 -4.59 -16.95 2.73
N MET A 374 -4.45 -15.76 3.33
CA MET A 374 -3.14 -15.15 3.55
C MET A 374 -2.20 -16.14 4.22
N ALA A 375 -2.67 -16.79 5.29
CA ALA A 375 -1.92 -17.83 5.98
C ALA A 375 -1.58 -19.01 5.05
N ILE A 376 -2.56 -19.51 4.28
CA ILE A 376 -2.36 -20.64 3.33
C ILE A 376 -1.39 -20.28 2.20
N LEU A 377 -1.47 -19.07 1.64
CA LEU A 377 -0.68 -18.64 0.48
C LEU A 377 0.77 -18.34 0.89
N VAL A 378 0.97 -17.78 2.09
CA VAL A 378 2.31 -17.69 2.72
C VAL A 378 2.89 -19.10 2.89
N ALA A 379 2.13 -20.03 3.46
CA ALA A 379 2.59 -21.41 3.66
C ALA A 379 2.95 -22.10 2.34
N THR A 380 2.13 -21.93 1.29
CA THR A 380 2.34 -22.57 -0.02
C THR A 380 3.55 -22.00 -0.76
N GLN A 381 3.74 -20.67 -0.76
CA GLN A 381 4.88 -20.04 -1.40
C GLN A 381 6.20 -20.41 -0.71
N LEU A 382 6.20 -20.59 0.61
CA LEU A 382 7.38 -21.05 1.34
C LEU A 382 7.73 -22.51 1.05
N ILE A 383 6.74 -23.41 0.99
CA ILE A 383 6.99 -24.81 0.60
C ILE A 383 7.60 -24.88 -0.80
N GLY A 384 7.11 -24.05 -1.73
CA GLY A 384 7.66 -23.97 -3.08
C GLY A 384 9.05 -23.34 -3.16
N ALA A 385 9.39 -22.40 -2.28
CA ALA A 385 10.72 -21.79 -2.21
C ALA A 385 11.75 -22.72 -1.56
N LEU A 386 11.36 -23.43 -0.50
CA LEU A 386 12.21 -24.39 0.21
C LEU A 386 12.38 -25.71 -0.55
N GLY A 387 11.41 -26.12 -1.36
CA GLY A 387 11.58 -27.28 -2.25
C GLY A 387 12.50 -27.02 -3.46
N ARG A 388 13.00 -25.79 -3.63
CA ARG A 388 13.92 -25.38 -4.70
C ARG A 388 15.33 -25.01 -4.21
N ALA A 389 15.52 -24.93 -2.89
CA ALA A 389 16.81 -24.77 -2.23
C ALA A 389 17.26 -26.12 -1.70
#